data_AF-A0A5Q4BFE8-F1
#
_entry.id   AF-A0A5Q4BFE8-F1
#
_cell.length_a   1.000
_cell.length_b   1.000
_cell.length_c   1.000
_cell.angle_alpha   90.00
_cell.angle_beta   90.00
_cell.angle_gamma   90.00
#
_symmetry.space_group_name_H-M   'P 1'
#
loop_
_entity.id
_entity.type
_entity.pdbx_description
1 polymer ?
#
loop_
_entity_poly.entity_id
_entity_poly.type
_entity_poly.pdbx_seq_one_letter_code
_entity_poly.pdbx_strand_id
1 'polypeptide(L)'
;MLGYRDDELFARWVQLGVFSPVLRLHSADTPWGSKEPWLYGSDAERVATSFMRFRHRLVPYLHTLNWRFATLDEPLVEPLYWKFPKRQEAFNYPNQYFFGPSLIVAPVVDPTDRQTRHAPVKVWLPPVASRYVDIFTGTVYDGDRELQMWRPLSQVPVLAPEGSIIPLDGHLKPANGCKNPTSLELLVVAGRDGKFEIVEDSVDDTGFKPGDCSSERTTTVEWNQAEGRLRIDKAAGRDWIVRFLGVEAAGTGTREISVRVNGVDDARAYFAPADDLAPGQIVKVDKEEVGGDGALTLQLSAPQLPRLDHTDKFRALLLDFQIEFGLKDKMFGILTSSKPTGVKIGELLGVSCAESIKGPLMELLLADSRTA
;
A
#
# COMPACT_ATOMS: atom_id res chain seq x y z
N MET A 1 -22.84 -6.04 -28.28
CA MET A 1 -21.54 -5.65 -27.71
C MET A 1 -21.13 -4.33 -28.34
N LEU A 2 -20.87 -3.30 -27.54
CA LEU A 2 -20.59 -1.91 -27.98
C LEU A 2 -19.32 -1.34 -27.30
N GLY A 3 -18.43 -2.19 -26.80
CA GLY A 3 -17.20 -1.74 -26.16
C GLY A 3 -16.12 -1.35 -27.18
N TYR A 4 -15.11 -0.61 -26.70
CA TYR A 4 -13.92 -0.25 -27.47
C TYR A 4 -12.67 -0.69 -26.71
N ARG A 5 -11.53 -0.69 -27.40
CA ARG A 5 -10.24 -0.98 -26.78
C ARG A 5 -9.62 0.30 -26.26
N ASP A 6 -9.19 0.25 -25.00
CA ASP A 6 -8.46 1.31 -24.33
C ASP A 6 -7.48 0.66 -23.34
N ASP A 7 -6.20 0.94 -23.53
CA ASP A 7 -5.11 0.31 -22.79
C ASP A 7 -4.99 0.89 -21.36
N GLU A 8 -5.31 2.17 -21.15
CA GLU A 8 -5.39 2.78 -19.82
C GLU A 8 -6.55 2.17 -19.05
N LEU A 9 -7.73 2.10 -19.67
CA LEU A 9 -8.92 1.51 -19.06
C LEU A 9 -8.67 0.05 -18.65
N PHE A 10 -8.01 -0.74 -19.50
CA PHE A 10 -7.63 -2.11 -19.17
C PHE A 10 -6.76 -2.18 -17.90
N ALA A 11 -5.69 -1.37 -17.84
CA ALA A 11 -4.80 -1.35 -16.68
C ALA A 11 -5.50 -0.87 -15.40
N ARG A 12 -6.33 0.17 -15.47
CA ARG A 12 -7.15 0.65 -14.33
C ARG A 12 -8.15 -0.41 -13.86
N TRP A 13 -8.73 -1.18 -14.78
CA TRP A 13 -9.64 -2.27 -14.43
C TRP A 13 -8.92 -3.43 -13.74
N VAL A 14 -7.70 -3.77 -14.19
CA VAL A 14 -6.85 -4.75 -13.50
C VAL A 14 -6.55 -4.27 -12.07
N GLN A 15 -6.18 -3.00 -11.89
CA GLN A 15 -5.94 -2.41 -10.56
C GLN A 15 -7.16 -2.55 -9.64
N LEU A 16 -8.35 -2.20 -10.11
CA LEU A 16 -9.61 -2.42 -9.38
C LEU A 16 -9.81 -3.91 -9.04
N GLY A 17 -9.60 -4.80 -10.00
CA GLY A 17 -9.79 -6.23 -9.83
C GLY A 17 -8.86 -6.86 -8.81
N VAL A 18 -7.62 -6.36 -8.67
CA VAL A 18 -6.67 -6.80 -7.63
C VAL A 18 -7.26 -6.57 -6.24
N PHE A 19 -7.92 -5.43 -6.03
CA PHE A 19 -8.57 -5.09 -4.76
C PHE A 19 -10.07 -5.44 -4.76
N SER A 20 -10.45 -6.48 -5.51
CA SER A 20 -11.80 -7.04 -5.52
C SER A 20 -11.80 -8.49 -5.02
N PRO A 21 -12.95 -9.02 -4.54
CA PRO A 21 -13.06 -10.42 -4.11
C PRO A 21 -12.65 -11.42 -5.19
N VAL A 22 -13.03 -11.14 -6.44
CA VAL A 22 -12.71 -11.98 -7.59
C VAL A 22 -12.04 -11.13 -8.66
N LEU A 23 -10.82 -11.49 -9.05
CA LEU A 23 -10.13 -10.96 -10.22
C LEU A 23 -10.36 -11.92 -11.39
N ARG A 24 -11.24 -11.55 -12.32
CA ARG A 24 -11.47 -12.29 -13.56
C ARG A 24 -11.47 -11.33 -14.74
N LEU A 25 -10.54 -11.54 -15.67
CA LEU A 25 -10.54 -10.84 -16.95
C LEU A 25 -11.49 -11.56 -17.91
N HIS A 26 -12.45 -10.84 -18.48
CA HIS A 26 -13.45 -11.41 -19.37
C HIS A 26 -13.74 -10.49 -20.55
N SER A 27 -14.16 -11.10 -21.65
CA SER A 27 -14.46 -10.41 -22.89
C SER A 27 -15.51 -11.13 -23.71
N ALA A 28 -16.03 -10.39 -24.68
CA ALA A 28 -16.71 -10.93 -25.83
C ALA A 28 -15.88 -11.99 -26.56
N ASP A 29 -16.54 -13.03 -27.07
CA ASP A 29 -15.94 -13.95 -28.04
C ASP A 29 -15.76 -13.25 -29.38
N THR A 30 -14.60 -12.61 -29.53
CA THR A 30 -14.32 -11.75 -30.66
C THR A 30 -12.81 -11.58 -30.82
N PRO A 31 -12.26 -11.57 -32.05
CA PRO A 31 -10.80 -11.46 -32.27
C PRO A 31 -10.14 -10.23 -31.63
N TRP A 32 -10.91 -9.16 -31.38
CA TRP A 32 -10.44 -7.90 -30.78
C TRP A 32 -10.57 -7.86 -29.26
N GLY A 33 -11.18 -8.89 -28.65
CA GLY A 33 -11.57 -8.94 -27.25
C GLY A 33 -10.51 -9.50 -26.30
N SER A 34 -9.25 -9.62 -26.71
CA SER A 34 -8.17 -10.18 -25.88
C SER A 34 -8.10 -9.58 -24.47
N LYS A 35 -7.64 -10.38 -23.52
CA LYS A 35 -7.45 -10.01 -22.10
C LYS A 35 -6.05 -10.34 -21.59
N GLU A 36 -5.22 -10.90 -22.46
CA GLU A 36 -3.83 -11.20 -22.23
C GLU A 36 -3.02 -9.89 -22.19
N PRO A 37 -2.31 -9.57 -21.08
CA PRO A 37 -1.64 -8.28 -20.93
C PRO A 37 -0.64 -7.93 -22.05
N TRP A 38 0.07 -8.93 -22.60
CA TRP A 38 1.08 -8.74 -23.65
C TRP A 38 0.50 -8.35 -25.03
N LEU A 39 -0.83 -8.37 -25.17
CA LEU A 39 -1.51 -7.85 -26.36
C LEU A 39 -1.89 -6.37 -26.22
N TYR A 40 -1.59 -5.75 -25.07
CA TYR A 40 -1.74 -4.32 -24.79
C TYR A 40 -0.41 -3.57 -24.92
N GLY A 41 -0.44 -2.24 -24.96
CA GLY A 41 0.76 -1.40 -24.98
C GLY A 41 1.64 -1.64 -23.74
N SER A 42 2.95 -1.38 -23.88
CA SER A 42 3.97 -1.77 -22.89
C SER A 42 3.70 -1.26 -21.48
N ASP A 43 3.14 -0.07 -21.33
CA ASP A 43 2.77 0.46 -20.01
C ASP A 43 1.61 -0.32 -19.39
N ALA A 44 0.57 -0.61 -20.15
CA ALA A 44 -0.58 -1.37 -19.68
C ALA A 44 -0.18 -2.83 -19.35
N GLU A 45 0.65 -3.47 -20.19
CA GLU A 45 1.20 -4.80 -19.93
C GLU A 45 1.99 -4.83 -18.61
N ARG A 46 2.92 -3.87 -18.44
CA ARG A 46 3.78 -3.79 -17.25
C ARG A 46 2.96 -3.56 -15.99
N VAL A 47 2.00 -2.64 -16.03
CA VAL A 47 1.14 -2.34 -14.89
C VAL A 47 0.26 -3.54 -14.55
N ALA A 48 -0.43 -4.12 -15.53
CA ALA A 48 -1.25 -5.30 -15.30
C ALA A 48 -0.43 -6.47 -14.73
N THR A 49 0.78 -6.69 -15.24
CA THR A 49 1.69 -7.74 -14.74
C THR A 49 2.12 -7.50 -13.30
N SER A 50 2.53 -6.27 -12.94
CA SER A 50 2.94 -5.93 -11.57
C SER A 50 1.76 -6.11 -10.60
N PHE A 51 0.58 -5.58 -10.93
CA PHE A 51 -0.61 -5.69 -10.09
C PHE A 51 -1.10 -7.14 -9.94
N MET A 52 -1.09 -7.95 -10.99
CA MET A 52 -1.45 -9.37 -10.86
C MET A 52 -0.45 -10.17 -10.01
N ARG A 53 0.85 -9.85 -10.09
CA ARG A 53 1.85 -10.42 -9.17
C ARG A 53 1.60 -9.97 -7.73
N PHE A 54 1.31 -8.69 -7.52
CA PHE A 54 0.93 -8.18 -6.20
C PHE A 54 -0.32 -8.89 -5.66
N ARG A 55 -1.31 -9.18 -6.52
CA ARG A 55 -2.50 -9.97 -6.14
C ARG A 55 -2.18 -11.40 -5.71
N HIS A 56 -1.20 -12.05 -6.35
CA HIS A 56 -0.67 -13.33 -5.88
C HIS A 56 0.01 -13.19 -4.51
N ARG A 57 0.80 -12.13 -4.32
CA ARG A 57 1.42 -11.85 -3.02
C ARG A 57 0.39 -11.58 -1.92
N LEU A 58 -0.76 -11.00 -2.24
CA LEU A 58 -1.86 -10.76 -1.30
C LEU A 58 -2.62 -12.02 -0.86
N VAL A 59 -2.32 -13.21 -1.41
CA VAL A 59 -3.06 -14.44 -1.08
C VAL A 59 -3.17 -14.73 0.42
N PRO A 60 -2.11 -14.59 1.25
CA PRO A 60 -2.22 -14.82 2.70
C PRO A 60 -3.24 -13.90 3.38
N TYR A 61 -3.25 -12.62 3.01
CA TYR A 61 -4.25 -11.66 3.48
C TYR A 61 -5.65 -12.05 3.01
N LEU A 62 -5.80 -12.36 1.73
CA LEU A 62 -7.11 -12.62 1.13
C LEU A 62 -7.74 -13.93 1.59
N HIS A 63 -6.92 -14.98 1.75
CA HIS A 63 -7.37 -16.25 2.29
C HIS A 63 -7.92 -16.03 3.71
N THR A 64 -7.17 -15.33 4.57
CA THR A 64 -7.63 -14.94 5.91
C THR A 64 -8.97 -14.20 5.86
N LEU A 65 -9.12 -13.21 4.98
CA LEU A 65 -10.34 -12.42 4.91
C LEU A 65 -11.53 -13.19 4.32
N ASN A 66 -11.29 -14.11 3.40
CA ASN A 66 -12.33 -15.03 2.92
C ASN A 66 -12.75 -16.02 4.03
N TRP A 67 -11.80 -16.49 4.84
CA TRP A 67 -12.11 -17.28 6.03
C TRP A 67 -12.99 -16.47 7.00
N ARG A 68 -12.64 -15.22 7.31
CA ARG A 68 -13.46 -14.33 8.17
C ARG A 68 -14.85 -14.09 7.59
N PHE A 69 -14.97 -13.93 6.28
CA PHE A 69 -16.28 -13.84 5.64
C PHE A 69 -17.10 -15.11 5.87
N ALA A 70 -16.50 -16.28 5.68
CA ALA A 70 -17.18 -17.57 5.82
C ALA A 70 -17.53 -17.93 7.27
N THR A 71 -16.75 -17.46 8.25
CA THR A 71 -16.90 -17.86 9.66
C THR A 71 -17.49 -16.78 10.56
N LEU A 72 -17.29 -15.50 10.23
CA LEU A 72 -17.66 -14.33 11.05
C LEU A 72 -18.61 -13.36 10.32
N ASP A 73 -19.00 -13.64 9.08
CA ASP A 73 -19.81 -12.76 8.23
C ASP A 73 -19.16 -11.38 7.97
N GLU A 74 -17.83 -11.29 7.99
CA GLU A 74 -17.07 -10.06 7.71
C GLU A 74 -16.63 -10.00 6.23
N PRO A 75 -17.31 -9.23 5.35
CA PRO A 75 -16.96 -9.22 3.95
C PRO A 75 -15.64 -8.51 3.66
N LEU A 76 -14.93 -8.99 2.63
CA LEU A 76 -13.67 -8.40 2.18
C LEU A 76 -13.81 -6.94 1.72
N VAL A 77 -14.95 -6.54 1.18
CA VAL A 77 -15.20 -5.18 0.69
C VAL A 77 -16.37 -4.58 1.45
N GLU A 78 -16.12 -3.50 2.16
CA GLU A 78 -17.12 -2.77 2.94
C GLU A 78 -17.19 -1.31 2.50
N PRO A 79 -18.39 -0.76 2.25
CA PRO A 79 -18.51 0.66 1.95
C PRO A 79 -18.27 1.51 3.20
N LEU A 80 -17.78 2.74 3.02
CA LEU A 80 -17.36 3.60 4.14
C LEU A 80 -18.50 3.88 5.14
N TYR A 81 -19.74 4.00 4.65
CA TYR A 81 -20.91 4.31 5.47
C TYR A 81 -21.30 3.18 6.44
N TRP A 82 -20.79 1.95 6.28
CA TRP A 82 -21.00 0.88 7.28
C TRP A 82 -20.25 1.17 8.58
N LYS A 83 -18.98 1.61 8.49
CA LYS A 83 -18.19 1.97 9.67
C LYS A 83 -18.50 3.37 10.18
N PHE A 84 -18.98 4.26 9.30
CA PHE A 84 -19.24 5.67 9.61
C PHE A 84 -20.67 6.11 9.25
N PRO A 85 -21.73 5.46 9.79
CA PRO A 85 -23.12 5.73 9.40
C PRO A 85 -23.61 7.12 9.81
N LYS A 86 -22.89 7.80 10.72
CA LYS A 86 -23.21 9.15 11.22
C LYS A 86 -22.39 10.26 10.56
N ARG A 87 -21.50 9.93 9.62
CA ARG A 87 -20.69 10.89 8.87
C ARG A 87 -21.25 11.03 7.47
N GLN A 88 -21.65 12.23 7.09
CA GLN A 88 -22.24 12.50 5.77
C GLN A 88 -21.23 12.24 4.65
N GLU A 89 -19.96 12.51 4.93
CA GLU A 89 -18.83 12.29 4.03
C GLU A 89 -18.80 10.84 3.55
N ALA A 90 -19.12 9.87 4.41
CA ALA A 90 -19.10 8.43 4.08
C ALA A 90 -20.05 8.03 2.93
N PHE A 91 -21.06 8.85 2.63
CA PHE A 91 -22.02 8.64 1.56
C PHE A 91 -21.61 9.31 0.24
N ASN A 92 -20.59 10.17 0.24
CA ASN A 92 -20.17 10.98 -0.91
C ASN A 92 -19.09 10.30 -1.77
N TYR A 93 -18.57 9.14 -1.35
CA TYR A 93 -17.45 8.45 -2.02
C TYR A 93 -17.83 7.02 -2.44
N PRO A 94 -18.67 6.85 -3.47
CA PRO A 94 -19.15 5.53 -3.90
C PRO A 94 -18.06 4.64 -4.52
N ASN A 95 -16.97 5.25 -5.00
CA ASN A 95 -15.82 4.55 -5.59
C ASN A 95 -14.70 4.32 -4.57
N GLN A 96 -14.97 4.44 -3.27
CA GLN A 96 -14.00 4.22 -2.21
C GLN A 96 -14.58 3.24 -1.20
N TYR A 97 -13.76 2.29 -0.75
CA TYR A 97 -14.19 1.23 0.16
C TYR A 97 -13.07 0.78 1.08
N PHE A 98 -13.46 0.13 2.18
CA PHE A 98 -12.55 -0.68 2.98
C PHE A 98 -12.31 -2.02 2.29
N PHE A 99 -11.04 -2.37 2.13
CA PHE A 99 -10.59 -3.69 1.72
C PHE A 99 -10.04 -4.39 2.96
N GLY A 100 -10.79 -5.36 3.47
CA GLY A 100 -10.55 -5.97 4.76
C GLY A 100 -10.76 -5.01 5.94
N PRO A 101 -10.09 -5.24 7.08
CA PRO A 101 -10.40 -4.54 8.33
C PRO A 101 -10.16 -3.02 8.27
N SER A 102 -9.20 -2.54 7.48
CA SER A 102 -8.76 -1.15 7.57
C SER A 102 -8.16 -0.50 6.32
N LEU A 103 -7.77 -1.25 5.28
CA LEU A 103 -7.19 -0.63 4.08
C LEU A 103 -8.26 0.15 3.33
N ILE A 104 -7.97 1.38 2.95
CA ILE A 104 -8.83 2.16 2.08
C ILE A 104 -8.30 2.05 0.66
N VAL A 105 -9.17 1.61 -0.26
CA VAL A 105 -8.87 1.55 -1.69
C VAL A 105 -9.76 2.56 -2.41
N ALA A 106 -9.15 3.38 -3.27
CA ALA A 106 -9.87 4.35 -4.09
C ALA A 106 -9.46 4.20 -5.57
N PRO A 107 -10.08 3.29 -6.34
CA PRO A 107 -9.74 3.08 -7.73
C PRO A 107 -9.81 4.35 -8.58
N VAL A 108 -8.85 4.51 -9.49
CA VAL A 108 -8.81 5.62 -10.44
C VAL A 108 -9.77 5.32 -11.58
N VAL A 109 -10.78 6.17 -11.76
CA VAL A 109 -11.83 6.01 -12.79
C VAL A 109 -11.91 7.17 -13.78
N ASP A 110 -11.15 8.24 -13.53
CA ASP A 110 -11.03 9.37 -14.44
C ASP A 110 -9.82 9.20 -15.37
N PRO A 111 -9.89 9.68 -16.63
CA PRO A 111 -8.77 9.61 -17.56
C PRO A 111 -7.54 10.39 -17.08
N THR A 112 -6.38 9.87 -17.44
CA THR A 112 -5.10 10.50 -17.17
C THR A 112 -4.91 11.81 -17.96
N ASP A 113 -4.46 12.87 -17.28
CA ASP A 113 -4.06 14.11 -17.93
C ASP A 113 -2.79 13.90 -18.77
N ARG A 114 -2.77 14.38 -20.02
CA ARG A 114 -1.65 14.15 -20.94
C ARG A 114 -0.38 14.90 -20.55
N GLN A 115 -0.50 16.05 -19.90
CA GLN A 115 0.66 16.85 -19.50
C GLN A 115 1.32 16.27 -18.26
N THR A 116 0.54 15.90 -17.24
CA THR A 116 1.12 15.37 -16.00
C THR A 116 1.25 13.86 -15.98
N ARG A 117 0.53 13.15 -16.85
CA ARG A 117 0.38 11.69 -16.82
C ARG A 117 -0.18 11.16 -15.50
N HIS A 118 -0.98 11.99 -14.82
CA HIS A 118 -1.69 11.63 -13.61
C HIS A 118 -3.20 11.79 -13.79
N ALA A 119 -3.96 10.93 -13.14
CA ALA A 119 -5.41 11.04 -13.03
C ALA A 119 -5.81 11.41 -11.60
N PRO A 120 -6.83 12.27 -11.42
CA PRO A 120 -7.34 12.63 -10.10
C PRO A 120 -8.21 11.51 -9.51
N VAL A 121 -8.22 11.42 -8.17
CA VAL A 121 -9.11 10.57 -7.39
C VAL A 121 -9.55 11.34 -6.15
N LYS A 122 -10.85 11.53 -5.97
CA LYS A 122 -11.39 12.10 -4.73
C LYS A 122 -11.40 11.03 -3.64
N VAL A 123 -10.82 11.34 -2.49
CA VAL A 123 -10.69 10.43 -1.36
C VAL A 123 -11.14 11.14 -0.08
N TRP A 124 -11.83 10.41 0.79
CA TRP A 124 -12.02 10.81 2.18
C TRP A 124 -11.29 9.85 3.09
N LEU A 125 -10.37 10.35 3.91
CA LEU A 125 -9.71 9.56 4.94
C LEU A 125 -10.52 9.71 6.23
N PRO A 126 -11.31 8.71 6.65
CA PRO A 126 -12.09 8.77 7.88
C PRO A 126 -11.19 8.80 9.12
N PRO A 127 -11.73 9.14 10.30
CA PRO A 127 -10.99 9.16 11.56
C PRO A 127 -10.76 7.74 12.14
N VAL A 128 -10.27 6.78 11.34
CA VAL A 128 -9.86 5.44 11.84
C VAL A 128 -8.56 5.55 12.63
N ALA A 129 -7.64 6.39 12.16
CA ALA A 129 -6.36 6.70 12.77
C ALA A 129 -6.02 8.17 12.53
N SER A 130 -4.99 8.67 13.22
CA SER A 130 -4.54 10.05 13.02
C SER A 130 -3.86 10.20 11.66
N ARG A 131 -3.21 9.14 11.17
CA ARG A 131 -2.57 9.13 9.86
C ARG A 131 -2.79 7.83 9.09
N TYR A 132 -2.58 7.95 7.78
CA TYR A 132 -2.57 6.86 6.83
C TYR A 132 -1.27 6.89 6.03
N VAL A 133 -0.81 5.73 5.60
CA VAL A 133 0.32 5.58 4.68
C VAL A 133 -0.18 4.97 3.39
N ASP A 134 0.14 5.58 2.26
CA ASP A 134 -0.07 4.96 0.96
C ASP A 134 0.98 3.85 0.77
N ILE A 135 0.52 2.59 0.65
CA ILE A 135 1.41 1.42 0.67
C ILE A 135 2.31 1.31 -0.57
N PHE A 136 2.03 2.08 -1.62
CA PHE A 136 2.81 2.10 -2.86
C PHE A 136 3.78 3.29 -2.90
N THR A 137 3.35 4.46 -2.42
CA THR A 137 4.18 5.69 -2.50
C THR A 137 4.92 6.02 -1.22
N GLY A 138 4.50 5.42 -0.11
CA GLY A 138 4.97 5.72 1.25
C GLY A 138 4.53 7.08 1.76
N THR A 139 3.78 7.87 0.99
CA THR A 139 3.33 9.18 1.44
C THR A 139 2.42 9.02 2.66
N VAL A 140 2.68 9.84 3.67
CA VAL A 140 1.91 9.89 4.93
C VAL A 140 0.86 10.99 4.79
N TYR A 141 -0.39 10.67 5.11
CA TYR A 141 -1.52 11.59 5.08
C TYR A 141 -2.15 11.71 6.46
N ASP A 142 -2.56 12.91 6.85
CA ASP A 142 -3.44 13.06 8.00
C ASP A 142 -4.81 12.44 7.74
N GLY A 143 -5.42 11.85 8.77
CA GLY A 143 -6.79 11.34 8.76
C GLY A 143 -7.83 12.44 8.95
N ASP A 144 -9.10 12.02 9.00
CA ASP A 144 -10.29 12.87 9.16
C ASP A 144 -10.39 14.03 8.16
N ARG A 145 -10.16 13.76 6.88
CA ARG A 145 -10.13 14.79 5.84
C ARG A 145 -10.51 14.30 4.46
N GLU A 146 -10.97 15.22 3.64
CA GLU A 146 -11.16 15.05 2.20
C GLU A 146 -9.93 15.57 1.45
N LEU A 147 -9.53 14.87 0.40
CA LEU A 147 -8.44 15.29 -0.46
C LEU A 147 -8.59 14.73 -1.87
N GLN A 148 -7.94 15.39 -2.81
CA GLN A 148 -7.78 14.89 -4.17
C GLN A 148 -6.38 14.31 -4.33
N MET A 149 -6.31 13.01 -4.56
CA MET A 149 -5.09 12.29 -4.86
C MET A 149 -4.86 12.23 -6.36
N TRP A 150 -3.61 12.13 -6.77
CA TRP A 150 -3.20 12.09 -8.17
C TRP A 150 -2.29 10.90 -8.38
N ARG A 151 -2.65 10.01 -9.31
CA ARG A 151 -1.87 8.80 -9.55
C ARG A 151 -1.50 8.64 -11.01
N PRO A 152 -0.24 8.28 -11.31
CA PRO A 152 0.13 7.81 -12.63
C PRO A 152 -0.52 6.46 -12.92
N LEU A 153 -0.44 5.99 -14.17
CA LEU A 153 -1.00 4.69 -14.55
C LEU A 153 -0.45 3.54 -13.71
N SER A 154 0.80 3.64 -13.23
CA SER A 154 1.47 2.61 -12.45
C SER A 154 1.02 2.49 -10.99
N GLN A 155 0.11 3.34 -10.51
CA GLN A 155 -0.29 3.36 -9.10
C GLN A 155 -1.79 3.55 -8.94
N VAL A 156 -2.30 3.10 -7.80
CA VAL A 156 -3.67 3.32 -7.33
C VAL A 156 -3.60 3.65 -5.84
N PRO A 157 -4.40 4.58 -5.31
CA PRO A 157 -4.41 4.88 -3.88
C PRO A 157 -4.86 3.66 -3.07
N VAL A 158 -3.97 3.18 -2.21
CA VAL A 158 -4.26 2.16 -1.18
C VAL A 158 -3.64 2.60 0.13
N LEU A 159 -4.49 3.00 1.07
CA LEU A 159 -4.11 3.72 2.27
C LEU A 159 -4.28 2.82 3.49
N ALA A 160 -3.18 2.58 4.20
CA ALA A 160 -3.15 1.82 5.42
C ALA A 160 -3.10 2.77 6.63
N PRO A 161 -4.10 2.77 7.53
CA PRO A 161 -4.03 3.56 8.76
C PRO A 161 -2.92 3.05 9.69
N GLU A 162 -2.46 3.92 10.59
CA GLU A 162 -1.56 3.53 11.70
C GLU A 162 -2.10 2.29 12.44
N GLY A 163 -1.23 1.33 12.73
CA GLY A 163 -1.56 0.03 13.33
C GLY A 163 -1.93 -1.07 12.33
N SER A 164 -1.91 -0.80 11.02
CA SER A 164 -2.17 -1.82 10.01
C SER A 164 -1.03 -2.84 9.94
N ILE A 165 -1.41 -4.12 9.84
CA ILE A 165 -0.52 -5.25 9.55
C ILE A 165 -1.10 -5.97 8.33
N ILE A 166 -0.34 -6.04 7.24
CA ILE A 166 -0.77 -6.67 5.98
C ILE A 166 0.19 -7.80 5.62
N PRO A 167 -0.21 -9.08 5.75
CA PRO A 167 0.59 -10.21 5.31
C PRO A 167 0.56 -10.39 3.79
N LEU A 168 1.75 -10.55 3.23
CA LEU A 168 2.00 -10.88 1.84
C LEU A 168 2.85 -12.15 1.77
N ASP A 169 2.81 -12.83 0.64
CA ASP A 169 3.85 -13.78 0.25
C ASP A 169 5.19 -13.02 0.14
N GLY A 170 6.23 -13.57 0.77
CA GLY A 170 7.59 -13.04 0.76
C GLY A 170 8.27 -13.17 -0.61
N HIS A 171 7.79 -14.05 -1.48
CA HIS A 171 8.27 -14.16 -2.85
C HIS A 171 7.68 -13.06 -3.73
N LEU A 172 8.51 -12.35 -4.49
CA LEU A 172 8.05 -11.30 -5.42
C LEU A 172 7.23 -11.87 -6.60
N LYS A 173 7.41 -13.15 -6.91
CA LYS A 173 6.71 -13.87 -7.98
C LYS A 173 6.25 -15.24 -7.44
N PRO A 174 5.18 -15.28 -6.62
CA PRO A 174 4.67 -16.53 -6.08
C PRO A 174 4.28 -17.49 -7.20
N ALA A 175 4.54 -18.78 -6.98
CA ALA A 175 4.15 -19.82 -7.93
C ALA A 175 2.62 -19.97 -8.00
N ASN A 176 2.13 -20.54 -9.09
CA ASN A 176 0.72 -20.86 -9.24
C ASN A 176 0.28 -21.93 -8.23
N GLY A 177 -1.01 -21.94 -7.90
CA GLY A 177 -1.62 -22.94 -7.02
C GLY A 177 -1.77 -22.50 -5.56
N CYS A 178 -1.31 -21.29 -5.21
CA CYS A 178 -1.61 -20.63 -3.93
C CYS A 178 -1.29 -21.48 -2.69
N LYS A 179 -0.21 -22.26 -2.74
CA LYS A 179 0.30 -23.01 -1.59
C LYS A 179 0.73 -22.07 -0.47
N ASN A 180 0.70 -22.57 0.77
CA ASN A 180 1.14 -21.81 1.94
C ASN A 180 2.59 -21.32 1.74
N PRO A 181 2.86 -20.02 1.94
CA PRO A 181 4.18 -19.46 1.64
C PRO A 181 5.27 -20.01 2.54
N THR A 182 6.43 -20.32 1.96
CA THR A 182 7.65 -20.62 2.73
C THR A 182 8.31 -19.38 3.31
N SER A 183 7.84 -18.19 2.92
CA SER A 183 8.25 -16.89 3.44
C SER A 183 7.07 -15.93 3.43
N LEU A 184 6.90 -15.13 4.48
CA LEU A 184 5.88 -14.08 4.56
C LEU A 184 6.54 -12.70 4.67
N GLU A 185 6.02 -11.72 3.93
CA GLU A 185 6.31 -10.30 4.15
C GLU A 185 5.15 -9.62 4.89
N LEU A 186 5.43 -8.98 6.02
CA LEU A 186 4.46 -8.19 6.77
C LEU A 186 4.71 -6.71 6.49
N LEU A 187 3.71 -6.02 5.95
CA LEU A 187 3.71 -4.56 5.95
C LEU A 187 3.13 -4.08 7.28
N VAL A 188 3.91 -3.30 8.04
CA VAL A 188 3.52 -2.79 9.36
C VAL A 188 3.54 -1.26 9.34
N VAL A 189 2.43 -0.63 9.76
CA VAL A 189 2.33 0.82 9.87
C VAL A 189 2.41 1.23 11.34
N ALA A 190 3.51 1.88 11.74
CA ALA A 190 3.67 2.42 13.09
C ALA A 190 2.71 3.60 13.35
N GLY A 191 2.52 3.95 14.63
CA GLY A 191 1.70 5.09 15.09
C GLY A 191 0.53 4.70 16.01
N ARG A 192 0.12 3.43 15.99
CA ARG A 192 -0.92 2.86 16.84
C ARG A 192 -0.70 1.35 17.00
N ASP A 193 -1.19 0.77 18.08
CA ASP A 193 -1.22 -0.69 18.25
C ASP A 193 -1.97 -1.37 17.10
N GLY A 194 -1.51 -2.55 16.72
CA GLY A 194 -2.03 -3.33 15.60
C GLY A 194 -2.16 -4.80 15.96
N LYS A 195 -3.15 -5.48 15.39
CA LYS A 195 -3.28 -6.93 15.47
C LYS A 195 -3.85 -7.49 14.18
N PHE A 196 -3.26 -8.59 13.71
CA PHE A 196 -3.78 -9.36 12.58
C PHE A 196 -3.57 -10.86 12.85
N GLU A 197 -4.54 -11.67 12.44
CA GLU A 197 -4.46 -13.13 12.53
C GLU A 197 -4.35 -13.66 11.13
N ILE A 198 -3.30 -14.42 10.84
CA ILE A 198 -3.09 -15.09 9.57
C ILE A 198 -3.66 -16.50 9.71
N VAL A 199 -4.63 -16.84 8.87
CA VAL A 199 -5.19 -18.19 8.79
C VAL A 199 -4.60 -18.91 7.60
N GLU A 200 -4.25 -20.18 7.78
CA GLU A 200 -3.77 -21.08 6.73
C GLU A 200 -4.37 -22.47 6.91
N ASP A 201 -4.66 -23.14 5.79
CA ASP A 201 -5.12 -24.52 5.77
C ASP A 201 -3.98 -25.47 5.46
N SER A 202 -3.85 -26.58 6.19
CA SER A 202 -2.80 -27.57 5.92
C SER A 202 -2.93 -28.27 4.57
N VAL A 203 -4.11 -28.23 3.92
CA VAL A 203 -4.30 -28.73 2.54
C VAL A 203 -3.42 -27.99 1.52
N ASP A 204 -3.07 -26.75 1.84
CA ASP A 204 -2.22 -25.89 1.03
C ASP A 204 -0.75 -25.99 1.40
N ASP A 205 -0.38 -26.89 2.32
CA ASP A 205 1.02 -27.17 2.62
C ASP A 205 1.73 -27.86 1.45
N THR A 206 3.01 -27.54 1.31
CA THR A 206 3.88 -28.25 0.38
C THR A 206 4.01 -29.70 0.87
N GLY A 207 3.57 -30.65 0.04
CA GLY A 207 3.65 -32.08 0.32
C GLY A 207 2.38 -32.71 0.90
N PHE A 208 1.31 -31.94 1.12
CA PHE A 208 -0.01 -32.48 1.46
C PHE A 208 -0.52 -33.45 0.37
N LYS A 209 -1.00 -34.63 0.76
CA LYS A 209 -1.46 -35.69 -0.13
C LYS A 209 -2.96 -35.98 0.06
N PRO A 210 -3.66 -36.45 -0.99
CA PRO A 210 -5.01 -36.98 -0.83
C PRO A 210 -5.06 -38.08 0.24
N GLY A 211 -5.88 -37.88 1.27
CA GLY A 211 -6.01 -38.79 2.41
C GLY A 211 -5.36 -38.28 3.71
N ASP A 212 -4.55 -37.21 3.65
CA ASP A 212 -4.04 -36.55 4.84
C ASP A 212 -5.18 -35.81 5.58
N CYS A 213 -5.11 -35.74 6.91
CA CYS A 213 -6.05 -34.96 7.71
C CYS A 213 -5.76 -33.47 7.54
N SER A 214 -6.76 -32.70 7.09
CA SER A 214 -6.66 -31.24 7.01
C SER A 214 -6.92 -30.59 8.38
N SER A 215 -6.28 -29.46 8.61
CA SER A 215 -6.47 -28.63 9.80
C SER A 215 -6.22 -27.16 9.46
N GLU A 216 -6.97 -26.29 10.10
CA GLU A 216 -6.72 -24.85 10.09
C GLU A 216 -5.66 -24.50 11.14
N ARG A 217 -4.79 -23.54 10.83
CA ARG A 217 -3.85 -22.95 11.78
C ARG A 217 -3.94 -21.42 11.75
N THR A 218 -3.76 -20.84 12.93
CA THR A 218 -3.76 -19.38 13.10
C THR A 218 -2.42 -18.93 13.68
N THR A 219 -1.83 -17.93 13.02
CA THR A 219 -0.67 -17.15 13.47
C THR A 219 -1.11 -15.73 13.80
N THR A 220 -0.95 -15.31 15.05
CA THR A 220 -1.24 -13.96 15.52
C THR A 220 -0.02 -13.07 15.39
N VAL A 221 -0.20 -11.91 14.76
CA VAL A 221 0.77 -10.81 14.71
C VAL A 221 0.23 -9.65 15.52
N GLU A 222 1.01 -9.17 16.49
CA GLU A 222 0.65 -8.05 17.36
C GLU A 222 1.76 -7.00 17.36
N TRP A 223 1.39 -5.76 17.06
CA TRP A 223 2.24 -4.58 17.14
C TRP A 223 1.85 -3.75 18.36
N ASN A 224 2.78 -3.55 19.29
CA ASN A 224 2.65 -2.61 20.38
C ASN A 224 3.46 -1.34 20.07
N GLN A 225 2.76 -0.23 19.89
CA GLN A 225 3.37 1.04 19.50
C GLN A 225 4.19 1.69 20.61
N ALA A 226 3.70 1.62 21.85
CA ALA A 226 4.36 2.27 22.99
C ALA A 226 5.70 1.62 23.31
N GLU A 227 5.75 0.29 23.24
CA GLU A 227 6.96 -0.48 23.42
C GLU A 227 7.80 -0.50 22.16
N GLY A 228 7.19 -0.39 20.97
CA GLY A 228 7.83 -0.59 19.67
C GLY A 228 8.11 -2.04 19.34
N ARG A 229 7.25 -2.94 19.84
CA ARG A 229 7.43 -4.38 19.78
C ARG A 229 6.44 -5.01 18.81
N LEU A 230 6.94 -5.74 17.82
CA LEU A 230 6.16 -6.67 17.00
C LEU A 230 6.35 -8.08 17.54
N ARG A 231 5.27 -8.81 17.80
CA ARG A 231 5.29 -10.23 18.16
C ARG A 231 4.53 -11.03 17.11
N ILE A 232 5.14 -12.11 16.64
CA ILE A 232 4.51 -13.12 15.78
C ILE A 232 4.49 -14.42 16.59
N ASP A 233 3.30 -14.93 16.89
CA ASP A 233 3.18 -16.25 17.49
C ASP A 233 3.39 -17.36 16.45
N LYS A 234 3.82 -18.55 16.88
CA LYS A 234 3.99 -19.73 15.99
C LYS A 234 4.73 -19.41 14.68
N ALA A 235 5.75 -18.58 14.75
CA ALA A 235 6.55 -18.09 13.62
C ALA A 235 7.47 -19.16 13.01
N ALA A 236 7.63 -20.32 13.68
CA ALA A 236 8.57 -21.35 13.27
C ALA A 236 8.25 -21.95 11.88
N GLY A 237 9.30 -22.38 11.17
CA GLY A 237 9.17 -23.16 9.94
C GLY A 237 9.11 -22.36 8.64
N ARG A 238 9.21 -21.02 8.68
CA ARG A 238 9.25 -20.14 7.50
C ARG A 238 10.10 -18.90 7.73
N ASP A 239 10.52 -18.26 6.65
CA ASP A 239 11.25 -16.99 6.70
C ASP A 239 10.27 -15.81 6.85
N TRP A 240 10.71 -14.76 7.52
CA TRP A 240 9.92 -13.55 7.74
C TRP A 240 10.63 -12.31 7.20
N ILE A 241 9.88 -11.50 6.47
CA ILE A 241 10.28 -10.16 6.07
C ILE A 241 9.31 -9.22 6.77
N VAL A 242 9.80 -8.27 7.56
CA VAL A 242 8.93 -7.25 8.16
C VAL A 242 9.35 -5.90 7.61
N ARG A 243 8.43 -5.25 6.90
CA ARG A 243 8.61 -3.92 6.34
C ARG A 243 7.79 -2.91 7.14
N PHE A 244 8.47 -2.09 7.92
CA PHE A 244 7.85 -0.95 8.59
C PHE A 244 7.71 0.21 7.61
N LEU A 245 6.49 0.46 7.14
CA LEU A 245 6.22 1.44 6.09
C LEU A 245 6.54 2.85 6.56
N GLY A 246 7.28 3.58 5.73
CA GLY A 246 7.71 4.94 6.02
C GLY A 246 8.81 5.05 7.08
N VAL A 247 9.06 4.05 7.91
CA VAL A 247 10.12 4.14 8.94
C VAL A 247 11.50 4.13 8.26
N GLU A 248 12.27 5.22 8.37
CA GLU A 248 13.63 5.34 7.79
C GLU A 248 14.71 4.68 8.65
N ALA A 249 15.73 4.08 8.02
CA ALA A 249 16.91 3.60 8.73
C ALA A 249 17.88 4.74 9.08
N ALA A 250 18.76 4.44 10.03
CA ALA A 250 19.90 5.27 10.40
C ALA A 250 20.69 5.77 9.18
N GLY A 251 20.98 7.08 9.14
CA GLY A 251 21.98 7.66 8.21
C GLY A 251 21.49 8.80 7.31
N THR A 252 20.19 9.11 7.26
CA THR A 252 19.65 10.28 6.51
C THR A 252 19.53 11.55 7.37
N GLY A 253 20.07 11.56 8.59
CA GLY A 253 19.91 12.65 9.56
C GLY A 253 18.70 12.49 10.49
N THR A 254 17.96 11.39 10.36
CA THR A 254 16.92 10.92 11.29
C THR A 254 17.49 9.86 12.25
N ARG A 255 16.83 9.72 13.42
CA ARG A 255 17.25 8.89 14.56
C ARG A 255 17.65 7.48 14.11
N GLU A 256 18.81 7.02 14.57
CA GLU A 256 19.26 5.63 14.41
C GLU A 256 18.22 4.69 15.03
N ILE A 257 17.63 3.80 14.21
CA ILE A 257 16.70 2.78 14.68
C ILE A 257 17.49 1.50 14.92
N SER A 258 17.55 1.06 16.16
CA SER A 258 18.05 -0.27 16.48
C SER A 258 16.92 -1.28 16.36
N VAL A 259 17.24 -2.43 15.79
CA VAL A 259 16.36 -3.58 15.67
C VAL A 259 16.94 -4.71 16.50
N ARG A 260 16.10 -5.32 17.35
CA ARG A 260 16.44 -6.58 18.01
C ARG A 260 15.51 -7.69 17.58
N VAL A 261 16.08 -8.86 17.33
CA VAL A 261 15.38 -10.12 17.08
C VAL A 261 15.54 -10.98 18.34
N ASN A 262 14.43 -11.30 19.00
CA ASN A 262 14.42 -12.11 20.23
C ASN A 262 15.40 -11.61 21.31
N GLY A 263 15.56 -10.28 21.39
CA GLY A 263 16.43 -9.61 22.37
C GLY A 263 17.89 -9.43 21.95
N VAL A 264 18.30 -9.96 20.79
CA VAL A 264 19.65 -9.82 20.23
C VAL A 264 19.66 -8.74 19.15
N ASP A 265 20.65 -7.84 19.16
CA ASP A 265 20.81 -6.84 18.11
C ASP A 265 21.04 -7.51 16.74
N ASP A 266 20.31 -7.08 15.72
CA ASP A 266 20.26 -7.74 14.41
C ASP A 266 20.94 -6.93 13.30
N ALA A 267 21.90 -7.54 12.61
CA ALA A 267 22.63 -6.96 11.48
C ALA A 267 21.89 -7.07 10.13
N ARG A 268 20.78 -7.81 10.05
CA ARG A 268 19.98 -8.01 8.83
C ARG A 268 18.87 -6.97 8.64
N ALA A 269 18.82 -5.96 9.51
CA ALA A 269 17.96 -4.81 9.36
C ALA A 269 18.57 -3.79 8.38
N TYR A 270 17.83 -3.39 7.35
CA TYR A 270 18.27 -2.37 6.39
C TYR A 270 17.08 -1.58 5.83
N PHE A 271 17.33 -0.36 5.36
CA PHE A 271 16.31 0.41 4.64
C PHE A 271 16.18 -0.09 3.20
N ALA A 272 14.97 -0.46 2.79
CA ALA A 272 14.70 -0.73 1.39
C ALA A 272 14.17 0.53 0.69
N PRO A 273 14.74 0.91 -0.46
CA PRO A 273 14.16 1.94 -1.30
C PRO A 273 12.80 1.50 -1.84
N ALA A 274 12.07 2.43 -2.44
CA ALA A 274 10.80 2.14 -3.11
C ALA A 274 10.99 1.13 -4.24
N ASP A 275 10.12 0.13 -4.30
CA ASP A 275 10.02 -0.87 -5.37
C ASP A 275 8.58 -0.90 -5.91
N ASP A 276 7.97 -2.09 -6.06
CA ASP A 276 6.52 -2.20 -6.27
C ASP A 276 5.72 -1.82 -4.99
N LEU A 277 6.39 -1.55 -3.87
CA LEU A 277 5.87 -1.07 -2.60
C LEU A 277 6.62 0.17 -2.12
N ALA A 278 6.00 0.84 -1.14
CA ALA A 278 6.57 1.97 -0.45
C ALA A 278 7.94 1.64 0.19
N PRO A 279 8.84 2.64 0.28
CA PRO A 279 10.09 2.48 1.01
C PRO A 279 9.81 2.24 2.50
N GLY A 280 10.74 1.56 3.17
CA GLY A 280 10.61 1.28 4.60
C GLY A 280 11.79 0.50 5.17
N GLN A 281 11.86 0.49 6.50
CA GLN A 281 12.80 -0.33 7.25
C GLN A 281 12.40 -1.80 7.10
N ILE A 282 13.29 -2.61 6.52
CA ILE A 282 13.13 -4.05 6.40
C ILE A 282 13.94 -4.73 7.50
N VAL A 283 13.34 -5.77 8.09
CA VAL A 283 14.00 -6.76 8.93
C VAL A 283 13.76 -8.12 8.30
N LYS A 284 14.83 -8.86 8.01
CA LYS A 284 14.74 -10.23 7.49
C LYS A 284 15.15 -11.21 8.56
N VAL A 285 14.29 -12.17 8.83
CA VAL A 285 14.53 -13.23 9.83
C VAL A 285 14.40 -14.57 9.14
N ASP A 286 15.49 -15.34 9.15
CA ASP A 286 15.48 -16.71 8.62
C ASP A 286 14.73 -17.62 9.59
N LYS A 287 14.10 -18.69 9.10
CA LYS A 287 13.35 -19.65 9.92
C LYS A 287 14.17 -20.25 11.08
N GLU A 288 15.49 -20.36 10.94
CA GLU A 288 16.40 -20.88 11.97
C GLU A 288 16.59 -19.92 13.16
N GLU A 289 16.23 -18.64 13.01
CA GLU A 289 16.38 -17.60 14.03
C GLU A 289 15.15 -17.43 14.93
N VAL A 290 14.05 -18.13 14.60
CA VAL A 290 12.85 -18.16 15.43
C VAL A 290 13.16 -18.87 16.76
N GLY A 291 12.71 -18.28 17.88
CA GLY A 291 13.01 -18.77 19.21
C GLY A 291 12.51 -20.21 19.45
N GLY A 292 13.09 -20.90 20.43
CA GLY A 292 12.70 -22.27 20.78
C GLY A 292 11.26 -22.43 21.29
N ASP A 293 10.62 -21.34 21.70
CA ASP A 293 9.18 -21.27 22.03
C ASP A 293 8.28 -21.12 20.78
N GLY A 294 8.89 -21.04 19.60
CA GLY A 294 8.23 -20.88 18.31
C GLY A 294 7.73 -19.47 18.05
N ALA A 295 8.03 -18.47 18.89
CA ALA A 295 7.63 -17.09 18.67
C ALA A 295 8.79 -16.25 18.10
N LEU A 296 8.43 -15.18 17.39
CA LEU A 296 9.37 -14.17 16.92
C LEU A 296 8.99 -12.82 17.52
N THR A 297 9.98 -12.13 18.11
CA THR A 297 9.81 -10.77 18.62
C THR A 297 10.80 -9.83 17.95
N LEU A 298 10.28 -8.77 17.31
CA LEU A 298 11.05 -7.65 16.80
C LEU A 298 10.84 -6.43 17.68
N GLN A 299 11.92 -5.69 17.94
CA GLN A 299 11.89 -4.50 18.77
C GLN A 299 12.55 -3.34 18.04
N LEU A 300 11.80 -2.25 17.84
CA LEU A 300 12.28 -1.00 17.23
C LEU A 300 12.44 0.06 18.31
N SER A 301 13.52 0.83 18.26
CA SER A 301 13.68 2.01 19.10
C SER A 301 12.84 3.19 18.59
N ALA A 302 11.90 3.69 19.40
CA ALA A 302 11.09 4.88 19.14
C ALA A 302 10.40 4.90 17.75
N PRO A 303 9.60 3.88 17.41
CA PRO A 303 8.99 3.79 16.08
C PRO A 303 7.98 4.92 15.88
N GLN A 304 8.14 5.69 14.82
CA GLN A 304 7.19 6.72 14.42
C GLN A 304 7.20 6.85 12.91
N LEU A 305 6.06 7.20 12.31
CA LEU A 305 6.03 7.60 10.91
C LEU A 305 6.90 8.85 10.74
N PRO A 306 7.81 8.87 9.75
CA PRO A 306 8.65 10.03 9.53
C PRO A 306 7.78 11.19 9.06
N ARG A 307 8.34 12.38 9.17
CA ARG A 307 7.87 13.52 8.39
C ARG A 307 8.67 13.50 7.08
N LEU A 308 8.00 13.21 5.97
CA LEU A 308 8.68 13.05 4.69
C LEU A 308 9.02 14.40 4.07
N ASP A 309 10.28 14.58 3.69
CA ASP A 309 10.65 15.63 2.75
C ASP A 309 10.22 15.21 1.33
N HIS A 310 9.35 16.00 0.72
CA HIS A 310 8.85 15.73 -0.62
C HIS A 310 9.67 16.38 -1.73
N THR A 311 10.80 17.03 -1.43
CA THR A 311 11.67 17.71 -2.41
C THR A 311 12.02 16.82 -3.60
N ASP A 312 12.44 15.58 -3.36
CA ASP A 312 12.77 14.64 -4.44
C ASP A 312 11.53 14.17 -5.21
N LYS A 313 10.40 14.00 -4.52
CA LYS A 313 9.11 13.68 -5.17
C LYS A 313 8.63 14.84 -6.06
N PHE A 314 8.76 16.08 -5.61
CA PHE A 314 8.46 17.27 -6.42
C PHE A 314 9.34 17.33 -7.66
N ARG A 315 10.65 17.08 -7.51
CA ARG A 315 11.59 17.04 -8.63
C ARG A 315 11.20 15.95 -9.64
N ALA A 316 10.89 14.74 -9.18
CA ALA A 316 10.48 13.63 -10.02
C ALA A 316 9.18 13.94 -10.79
N LEU A 317 8.15 14.45 -10.11
CA LEU A 317 6.90 14.87 -10.75
C LEU A 317 7.13 15.92 -11.83
N LEU A 318 7.84 17.00 -11.50
CA LEU A 318 8.11 18.08 -12.45
C LEU A 318 8.97 17.61 -13.62
N LEU A 319 9.91 16.68 -13.41
CA LEU A 319 10.68 16.08 -14.49
C LEU A 319 9.75 15.37 -15.50
N ASP A 320 8.80 14.58 -15.01
CA ASP A 320 7.86 13.80 -15.83
C ASP A 320 6.79 14.66 -16.54
N PHE A 321 6.45 15.82 -15.99
CA PHE A 321 5.43 16.70 -16.59
C PHE A 321 5.87 17.22 -17.98
N GLN A 322 4.96 17.16 -18.95
CA GLN A 322 5.15 17.65 -20.32
C GLN A 322 4.71 19.12 -20.42
N ILE A 323 5.43 19.99 -19.71
CA ILE A 323 5.21 21.44 -19.61
C ILE A 323 6.51 22.22 -19.82
N GLU A 324 6.40 23.54 -20.01
CA GLU A 324 7.56 24.42 -20.20
C GLU A 324 8.54 24.38 -19.02
N PHE A 325 9.84 24.39 -19.31
CA PHE A 325 10.89 24.34 -18.28
C PHE A 325 10.81 25.51 -17.30
N GLY A 326 10.52 26.72 -17.77
CA GLY A 326 10.38 27.88 -16.89
C GLY A 326 9.21 27.74 -15.90
N LEU A 327 8.14 27.05 -16.29
CA LEU A 327 7.04 26.71 -15.38
C LEU A 327 7.50 25.70 -14.33
N LYS A 328 8.28 24.68 -14.72
CA LYS A 328 8.88 23.72 -13.77
C LYS A 328 9.78 24.42 -12.76
N ASP A 329 10.68 25.28 -13.22
CA ASP A 329 11.61 26.02 -12.36
C ASP A 329 10.86 26.92 -11.37
N LYS A 330 9.84 27.63 -11.84
CA LYS A 330 8.99 28.47 -10.99
C LYS A 330 8.28 27.65 -9.91
N MET A 331 7.65 26.54 -10.29
CA MET A 331 6.91 25.69 -9.34
C MET A 331 7.85 25.01 -8.34
N PHE A 332 8.98 24.47 -8.81
CA PHE A 332 9.99 23.86 -7.94
C PHE A 332 10.53 24.88 -6.93
N GLY A 333 10.87 26.08 -7.40
CA GLY A 333 11.35 27.16 -6.54
C GLY A 333 10.35 27.58 -5.45
N ILE A 334 9.04 27.57 -5.75
CA ILE A 334 8.01 27.80 -4.72
C ILE A 334 8.00 26.66 -3.70
N LEU A 335 7.96 25.41 -4.17
CA LEU A 335 7.86 24.20 -3.35
C LEU A 335 9.05 24.01 -2.40
N THR A 336 10.26 24.30 -2.87
CA THR A 336 11.51 24.15 -2.10
C THR A 336 11.93 25.42 -1.36
N SER A 337 11.16 26.49 -1.43
CA SER A 337 11.46 27.72 -0.67
C SER A 337 11.36 27.49 0.85
N SER A 338 11.99 28.36 1.64
CA SER A 338 11.87 28.36 3.10
C SER A 338 10.58 29.02 3.62
N LYS A 339 9.67 29.44 2.72
CA LYS A 339 8.42 30.12 3.09
C LYS A 339 7.46 29.17 3.83
N PRO A 340 6.57 29.67 4.70
CA PRO A 340 5.54 28.85 5.32
C PRO A 340 4.65 28.14 4.28
N THR A 341 4.14 26.95 4.61
CA THR A 341 3.30 26.14 3.70
C THR A 341 2.12 26.92 3.13
N GLY A 342 1.41 27.71 3.95
CA GLY A 342 0.31 28.56 3.49
C GLY A 342 0.71 29.57 2.40
N VAL A 343 1.93 30.12 2.48
CA VAL A 343 2.44 31.06 1.48
C VAL A 343 2.80 30.31 0.19
N LYS A 344 3.43 29.13 0.29
CA LYS A 344 3.73 28.27 -0.87
C LYS A 344 2.45 27.91 -1.63
N ILE A 345 1.38 27.57 -0.91
CA ILE A 345 0.06 27.28 -1.49
C ILE A 345 -0.47 28.50 -2.25
N GLY A 346 -0.47 29.68 -1.62
CA GLY A 346 -0.93 30.91 -2.26
C GLY A 346 -0.14 31.24 -3.54
N GLU A 347 1.19 31.07 -3.51
CA GLU A 347 2.04 31.29 -4.68
C GLU A 347 1.79 30.26 -5.79
N LEU A 348 1.62 28.98 -5.46
CA LEU A 348 1.25 27.93 -6.42
C LEU A 348 -0.12 28.19 -7.05
N LEU A 349 -1.11 28.62 -6.26
CA LEU A 349 -2.44 28.98 -6.78
C LEU A 349 -2.37 30.17 -7.74
N GLY A 350 -1.47 31.13 -7.49
CA GLY A 350 -1.19 32.27 -8.37
C GLY A 350 -0.43 31.91 -9.65
N VAL A 351 0.06 30.67 -9.80
CA VAL A 351 0.66 30.20 -11.07
C VAL A 351 -0.46 29.94 -12.08
N SER A 352 -0.37 30.61 -13.23
CA SER A 352 -1.31 30.46 -14.35
C SER A 352 -1.05 29.15 -15.11
N CYS A 353 -1.63 28.06 -14.61
CA CYS A 353 -1.62 26.75 -15.25
C CYS A 353 -2.86 25.93 -14.81
N ALA A 354 -3.11 24.82 -15.50
CA ALA A 354 -4.23 23.92 -15.23
C ALA A 354 -4.15 23.31 -13.83
N GLU A 355 -5.32 22.95 -13.27
CA GLU A 355 -5.40 22.26 -11.98
C GLU A 355 -4.68 20.92 -12.01
N SER A 356 -4.74 20.18 -13.12
CA SER A 356 -4.05 18.90 -13.30
C SER A 356 -2.54 18.99 -13.13
N ILE A 357 -1.94 20.18 -13.31
CA ILE A 357 -0.52 20.46 -13.08
C ILE A 357 -0.23 20.80 -11.61
N LYS A 358 -1.08 21.59 -10.98
CA LYS A 358 -0.90 22.02 -9.57
C LYS A 358 -1.26 20.90 -8.59
N GLY A 359 -2.27 20.12 -8.92
CA GLY A 359 -2.89 19.12 -8.05
C GLY A 359 -1.91 18.11 -7.45
N PRO A 360 -1.10 17.39 -8.26
CA PRO A 360 -0.15 16.40 -7.72
C PRO A 360 0.87 17.00 -6.75
N LEU A 361 1.28 18.26 -6.98
CA LEU A 361 2.22 18.97 -6.12
C LEU A 361 1.53 19.46 -4.84
N MET A 362 0.30 19.94 -4.97
CA MET A 362 -0.53 20.39 -3.84
C MET A 362 -0.88 19.23 -2.91
N GLU A 363 -1.19 18.06 -3.45
CA GLU A 363 -1.44 16.83 -2.70
C GLU A 363 -0.29 16.53 -1.73
N LEU A 364 0.94 16.46 -2.25
CA LEU A 364 2.13 16.17 -1.43
C LEU A 364 2.40 17.30 -0.43
N LEU A 365 2.27 18.56 -0.85
CA LEU A 365 2.49 19.72 0.03
C LEU A 365 1.52 19.74 1.22
N LEU A 366 0.31 19.21 1.04
CA LEU A 366 -0.77 19.17 2.03
C LEU A 366 -0.96 17.81 2.70
N ALA A 367 -0.12 16.82 2.40
CA ALA A 367 -0.33 15.45 2.86
C ALA A 367 -0.27 15.35 4.39
N ASP A 368 0.75 15.95 5.01
CA ASP A 368 1.04 15.87 6.44
C ASP A 368 1.17 17.26 7.08
N SER A 369 0.32 17.56 8.07
CA SER A 369 0.21 18.86 8.71
C SER A 369 1.22 19.09 9.83
N ARG A 370 2.08 18.11 10.15
CA ARG A 370 3.11 18.29 11.18
C ARG A 370 4.04 19.44 10.82
N THR A 371 4.21 20.38 11.76
CA THR A 371 5.15 21.49 11.63
C THR A 371 6.60 21.00 11.67
N ALA A 372 7.49 21.72 10.99
CA ALA A 372 8.92 21.43 10.96
C ALA A 372 9.60 21.68 12.30
#